data_AF-A0A1E3BFF9-F1
#
_entry.id   AF-A0A1E3BFF9-F1
#
_cell.length_a   1.000
_cell.length_b   1.000
_cell.length_c   1.000
_cell.angle_alpha   90.00
_cell.angle_beta   90.00
_cell.angle_gamma   90.00
#
_symmetry.space_group_name_H-M   'P 1'
#
loop_
_entity.id
_entity.type
_entity.pdbx_description
1 polymer ?
#
loop_
_entity_poly.entity_id
_entity_poly.type
_entity_poly.pdbx_seq_one_letter_code
_entity_poly.pdbx_strand_id
1 'polypeptide(L)'
;MQRLVRSLYTSSAWAARSVNVPIRDQRISDLVPLINVSYPEYASQAEHLSTIHQALKDKGVLQLHLGFADDDSHFLQTLLSNPHKHHNHGLPITHSAERGWFWDLRPTPESFQSHGHQARSETMQEFDWHTNCSYEESPPRYFALQVLQPDRCGGGTLSVLKVDRLLRLLSPSA
;
A
#
# COMPACT_ATOMS: atom_id res chain seq x y z
N MET A 1 -22.72 -22.87 52.65
CA MET A 1 -21.60 -22.81 51.68
C MET A 1 -21.97 -21.85 50.57
N GLN A 2 -21.39 -20.66 50.57
CA GLN A 2 -21.67 -19.57 49.63
C GLN A 2 -20.98 -19.85 48.29
N ARG A 3 -21.75 -19.81 47.18
CA ARG A 3 -21.22 -19.85 45.81
C ARG A 3 -20.87 -18.43 45.38
N LEU A 4 -19.58 -18.17 45.20
CA LEU A 4 -19.03 -16.96 44.59
C LEU A 4 -19.39 -16.92 43.10
N VAL A 5 -20.18 -15.93 42.70
CA VAL A 5 -20.41 -15.59 41.28
C VAL A 5 -19.28 -14.64 40.86
N ARG A 6 -18.41 -15.08 39.95
CA ARG A 6 -17.40 -14.21 39.33
C ARG A 6 -18.10 -13.28 38.33
N SER A 7 -18.03 -11.98 38.61
CA SER A 7 -18.39 -10.93 37.65
C SER A 7 -17.33 -10.89 36.55
N LEU A 8 -17.74 -11.16 35.31
CA LEU A 8 -16.94 -10.90 34.12
C LEU A 8 -17.15 -9.43 33.75
N TYR A 9 -16.13 -8.60 34.01
CA TYR A 9 -16.06 -7.26 33.46
C TYR A 9 -15.78 -7.37 31.96
N THR A 10 -16.77 -7.07 31.14
CA THR A 10 -16.55 -6.81 29.72
C THR A 10 -16.08 -5.36 29.58
N SER A 11 -14.78 -5.18 29.39
CA SER A 11 -14.23 -3.91 28.92
C SER A 11 -14.78 -3.65 27.51
N SER A 12 -15.68 -2.68 27.41
CA SER A 12 -16.13 -2.17 26.12
C SER A 12 -14.96 -1.43 25.47
N ALA A 13 -14.36 -2.03 24.45
CA ALA A 13 -13.43 -1.34 23.58
C ALA A 13 -14.21 -0.26 22.83
N TRP A 14 -13.99 1.00 23.21
CA TRP A 14 -14.45 2.14 22.42
C TRP A 14 -13.64 2.17 21.13
N ALA A 15 -14.23 1.65 20.05
CA ALA A 15 -13.73 1.92 18.71
C ALA A 15 -13.85 3.42 18.48
N ALA A 16 -12.70 4.11 18.49
CA ALA A 16 -12.62 5.52 18.12
C ALA A 16 -13.22 5.64 16.72
N ARG A 17 -14.29 6.44 16.59
CA ARG A 17 -14.85 6.80 15.29
C ARG A 17 -13.76 7.56 14.53
N SER A 18 -13.08 6.86 13.62
CA SER A 18 -12.22 7.46 12.62
C SER A 18 -13.07 8.41 11.78
N VAL A 19 -12.82 9.70 11.93
CA VAL A 19 -13.38 10.71 11.06
C VAL A 19 -12.54 10.69 9.78
N ASN A 20 -13.11 10.21 8.68
CA ASN A 20 -12.52 10.24 7.33
C ASN A 20 -12.46 11.68 6.78
N VAL A 21 -11.72 12.56 7.46
CA VAL A 21 -11.19 13.76 6.82
C VAL A 21 -9.88 13.31 6.16
N PRO A 22 -9.64 13.62 4.87
CA PRO A 22 -8.33 13.39 4.27
C PRO A 22 -7.31 14.03 5.20
N ILE A 23 -6.39 13.23 5.74
CA ILE A 23 -5.44 13.74 6.72
C ILE A 23 -4.51 14.73 6.00
N ARG A 24 -4.91 16.01 5.94
CA ARG A 24 -4.06 17.16 5.63
C ARG A 24 -3.23 17.54 6.85
N ASP A 25 -2.75 16.53 7.58
CA ASP A 25 -1.75 16.76 8.61
C ASP A 25 -0.43 17.01 7.90
N GLN A 26 0.08 18.24 8.01
CA GLN A 26 1.36 18.63 7.44
C GLN A 26 2.50 17.71 7.91
N ARG A 27 2.36 17.06 9.08
CA ARG A 27 3.33 16.08 9.60
C ARG A 27 3.38 14.79 8.77
N ILE A 28 2.29 14.42 8.08
CA ILE A 28 2.27 13.27 7.16
C ILE A 28 2.92 13.65 5.82
N SER A 29 2.74 14.89 5.37
CA SER A 29 3.34 15.42 4.13
C SER A 29 4.87 15.35 4.12
N ASP A 30 5.52 15.49 5.28
CA ASP A 30 6.99 15.37 5.39
C ASP A 30 7.47 13.91 5.36
N LEU A 31 6.59 12.96 5.70
CA LEU A 31 6.92 11.54 5.77
C LEU A 31 6.73 10.83 4.43
N VAL A 32 5.69 11.22 3.69
CA VAL A 32 5.36 10.66 2.38
C VAL A 32 5.37 11.80 1.37
N PRO A 33 6.43 11.91 0.54
CA PRO A 33 6.48 12.91 -0.53
C PRO A 33 5.28 12.77 -1.47
N LEU A 34 4.65 13.89 -1.78
CA LEU A 34 3.59 13.99 -2.77
C LEU A 34 4.13 14.65 -4.04
N ILE A 35 3.98 13.97 -5.18
CA ILE A 35 4.33 14.52 -6.50
C ILE A 35 3.04 14.65 -7.31
N ASN A 36 2.77 15.87 -7.79
CA ASN A 36 1.68 16.11 -8.72
C ASN A 36 2.12 15.74 -10.13
N VAL A 37 1.29 14.98 -10.83
CA VAL A 37 1.53 14.55 -12.20
C VAL A 37 0.46 15.19 -13.08
N SER A 38 0.85 16.21 -13.84
CA SER A 38 -0.09 16.96 -14.66
C SER A 38 -0.40 16.28 -16.00
N TYR A 39 0.52 15.43 -16.49
CA TYR A 39 0.46 14.90 -17.84
C TYR A 39 0.86 13.41 -17.89
N PRO A 40 0.18 12.56 -18.68
CA PRO A 40 0.51 11.13 -18.80
C PRO A 40 1.94 10.85 -19.27
N GLU A 41 2.52 11.73 -20.09
CA GLU A 41 3.85 11.60 -20.67
C GLU A 41 4.96 11.58 -19.61
N TYR A 42 4.67 12.08 -18.41
CA TYR A 42 5.60 12.05 -17.28
C TYR A 42 5.99 10.62 -16.90
N ALA A 43 5.16 9.62 -17.20
CA ALA A 43 5.48 8.21 -16.99
C ALA A 43 6.72 7.74 -17.74
N SER A 44 7.13 8.45 -18.81
CA SER A 44 8.32 8.14 -19.62
C SER A 44 9.38 9.25 -19.59
N GLN A 45 9.12 10.37 -18.91
CA GLN A 45 10.06 11.50 -18.85
C GLN A 45 11.22 11.20 -17.89
N ALA A 46 12.46 11.25 -18.39
CA ALA A 46 13.67 10.91 -17.64
C ALA A 46 13.84 11.69 -16.32
N GLU A 47 13.54 13.00 -16.33
CA GLU A 47 13.60 13.83 -15.13
C GLU A 47 12.58 13.37 -14.07
N HIS A 48 11.34 13.11 -14.49
CA HIS A 48 10.28 12.63 -13.58
C HIS A 48 10.63 11.27 -12.98
N LEU A 49 11.14 10.34 -13.80
CA LEU A 49 11.62 9.03 -13.35
C LEU A 49 12.77 9.17 -12.35
N SER A 50 13.68 10.12 -12.57
CA SER A 50 14.78 10.40 -11.65
C SER A 50 14.28 10.95 -10.31
N THR A 51 13.29 11.85 -10.33
CA THR A 51 12.64 12.36 -9.12
C THR A 51 11.97 11.23 -8.33
N ILE A 52 11.22 10.36 -9.01
CA ILE A 52 10.58 9.18 -8.39
C ILE A 52 11.62 8.25 -7.79
N HIS A 53 12.67 7.91 -8.53
CA HIS A 53 13.76 7.07 -8.05
C HIS A 53 14.39 7.63 -6.77
N GLN A 54 14.74 8.92 -6.78
CA GLN A 54 15.39 9.57 -5.66
C GLN A 54 14.46 9.63 -4.43
N ALA A 55 13.17 9.94 -4.63
CA ALA A 55 12.19 9.94 -3.55
C ALA A 55 12.03 8.55 -2.92
N LEU A 56 11.93 7.49 -3.73
CA LEU A 56 11.86 6.11 -3.24
C LEU A 56 13.13 5.72 -2.47
N LYS A 57 14.31 6.10 -2.97
CA LYS A 57 15.59 5.81 -2.31
C LYS A 57 15.72 6.50 -0.96
N ASP A 58 15.32 7.76 -0.86
CA ASP A 58 15.50 8.57 0.34
C ASP A 58 14.43 8.32 1.40
N LYS A 59 13.18 8.12 0.97
CA LYS A 59 12.03 8.08 1.86
C LYS A 59 11.47 6.68 2.04
N GLY A 60 11.60 5.82 1.04
CA GLY A 60 11.07 4.45 1.01
C GLY A 60 9.62 4.35 0.55
N VAL A 61 8.94 5.49 0.38
CA VAL A 61 7.54 5.60 -0.03
C VAL A 61 7.33 6.97 -0.67
N LEU A 62 6.38 7.06 -1.60
CA LEU A 62 5.89 8.32 -2.16
C LEU A 62 4.44 8.17 -2.60
N GLN A 63 3.77 9.30 -2.81
CA GLN A 63 2.43 9.38 -3.38
C GLN A 63 2.49 10.18 -4.68
N LEU A 64 1.79 9.68 -5.70
CA LEU A 64 1.56 10.40 -6.95
C LEU A 64 0.10 10.87 -6.97
N HIS A 65 -0.13 12.14 -7.28
CA HIS A 65 -1.45 12.69 -7.53
C HIS A 65 -1.61 12.94 -9.02
N LEU A 66 -2.45 12.14 -9.68
CA LEU A 66 -2.73 12.28 -11.10
C LEU A 66 -3.73 13.42 -11.32
N GLY A 67 -3.32 14.44 -12.07
CA GLY A 67 -4.17 15.56 -12.49
C GLY A 67 -5.05 15.24 -13.70
N PHE A 68 -5.15 13.96 -14.07
CA PHE A 68 -5.89 13.45 -15.23
C PHE A 68 -6.55 12.12 -14.88
N ALA A 69 -7.58 11.74 -15.65
CA ALA A 69 -8.23 10.44 -15.52
C ALA A 69 -7.33 9.34 -16.08
N ASP A 70 -7.28 8.21 -15.38
CA ASP A 70 -6.46 7.04 -15.75
C ASP A 70 -7.14 5.76 -15.25
N ASP A 71 -8.39 5.55 -15.66
CA ASP A 71 -9.24 4.45 -15.17
C ASP A 71 -8.67 3.07 -15.54
N ASP A 72 -7.91 2.99 -16.63
CA ASP A 72 -7.25 1.77 -17.12
C ASP A 72 -5.79 1.63 -16.61
N SER A 73 -5.35 2.51 -15.70
CA SER A 73 -4.01 2.51 -15.12
C SER A 73 -2.86 2.54 -16.14
N HIS A 74 -3.05 3.19 -17.30
CA HIS A 74 -2.03 3.28 -18.35
C HIS A 74 -0.81 4.06 -17.87
N PHE A 75 -1.01 5.10 -17.07
CA PHE A 75 0.10 5.85 -16.49
C PHE A 75 0.95 4.96 -15.60
N LEU A 76 0.34 4.24 -14.65
CA LEU A 76 1.09 3.39 -13.73
C LEU A 76 1.81 2.26 -14.46
N GLN A 77 1.17 1.61 -15.43
CA GLN A 77 1.80 0.53 -16.20
C GLN A 77 3.03 1.04 -16.97
N THR A 78 2.88 2.18 -17.64
CA THR A 78 3.97 2.83 -18.38
C THR A 78 5.09 3.22 -17.42
N LEU A 79 4.74 3.86 -16.29
CA LEU A 79 5.68 4.29 -15.27
C LEU A 79 6.50 3.12 -14.75
N LEU A 80 5.89 2.01 -14.34
CA LEU A 80 6.63 0.86 -13.78
C LEU A 80 7.56 0.19 -14.79
N SER A 81 7.26 0.31 -16.09
CA SER A 81 8.08 -0.22 -17.16
C SER A 81 9.28 0.66 -17.54
N ASN A 82 9.48 1.84 -16.96
CA ASN A 82 10.55 2.75 -17.38
C ASN A 82 11.77 2.85 -16.44
N PRO A 83 11.66 2.79 -15.10
CA PRO A 83 12.79 2.86 -14.18
C PRO A 83 13.86 1.80 -14.41
N HIS A 84 13.51 0.62 -14.92
CA HIS A 84 14.49 -0.42 -15.22
C HIS A 84 15.54 0.04 -16.25
N LYS A 85 15.17 0.95 -17.16
CA LYS A 85 16.03 1.41 -18.26
C LYS A 85 17.20 2.27 -17.78
N HIS A 86 17.02 3.02 -16.70
CA HIS A 86 17.96 4.07 -16.28
C HIS A 86 18.33 4.04 -14.80
N HIS A 87 17.56 3.34 -13.96
CA HIS A 87 17.73 3.34 -12.51
C HIS A 87 17.93 1.95 -11.90
N ASN A 88 18.18 0.94 -12.74
CA ASN A 88 18.44 -0.45 -12.34
C ASN A 88 17.34 -1.03 -11.43
N HIS A 89 16.09 -0.60 -11.63
CA HIS A 89 14.94 -1.28 -11.03
C HIS A 89 14.75 -2.62 -11.74
N GLY A 90 14.31 -3.63 -10.99
CA GLY A 90 13.83 -4.87 -11.60
C GLY A 90 12.53 -4.61 -12.38
N LEU A 91 12.23 -5.49 -13.34
CA LEU A 91 10.90 -5.52 -13.95
C LEU A 91 9.86 -6.01 -12.93
N PRO A 92 8.59 -5.59 -13.07
CA PRO A 92 7.51 -6.14 -12.27
C PRO A 92 7.48 -7.67 -12.34
N ILE A 93 7.29 -8.32 -11.20
CA ILE A 93 7.17 -9.78 -11.13
C ILE A 93 5.71 -10.20 -11.17
N THR A 94 5.47 -11.33 -11.81
CA THR A 94 4.15 -11.96 -11.88
C THR A 94 3.72 -12.43 -10.49
N HIS A 95 2.49 -12.13 -10.09
CA HIS A 95 1.98 -12.46 -8.75
C HIS A 95 1.43 -13.89 -8.65
N SER A 96 0.89 -14.46 -9.73
CA SER A 96 0.50 -15.87 -9.77
C SER A 96 0.61 -16.46 -11.17
N ALA A 97 0.55 -17.78 -11.31
CA ALA A 97 0.56 -18.43 -12.63
C ALA A 97 -0.59 -17.98 -13.54
N GLU A 98 -1.67 -17.43 -12.98
CA GLU A 98 -2.88 -17.00 -13.69
C GLU A 98 -3.00 -15.47 -13.81
N ARG A 99 -2.29 -14.73 -12.96
CA ARG A 99 -2.28 -13.27 -12.95
C ARG A 99 -0.89 -12.77 -13.26
N GLY A 100 -0.80 -12.02 -14.35
CA GLY A 100 0.38 -11.23 -14.70
C GLY A 100 0.86 -10.32 -13.55
N TRP A 101 1.83 -9.48 -13.85
CA TRP A 101 2.40 -8.57 -12.86
C TRP A 101 1.48 -7.39 -12.49
N PHE A 102 0.35 -7.22 -13.19
CA PHE A 102 -0.60 -6.13 -13.01
C PHE A 102 -2.02 -6.69 -12.85
N TRP A 103 -2.73 -6.30 -11.78
CA TRP A 103 -4.08 -6.80 -11.53
C TRP A 103 -4.91 -5.85 -10.67
N ASP A 104 -6.22 -5.97 -10.81
CA ASP A 104 -7.20 -5.20 -10.05
C ASP A 104 -7.50 -5.88 -8.71
N LEU A 105 -7.34 -5.13 -7.63
CA LEU A 105 -7.78 -5.52 -6.30
C LEU A 105 -9.21 -5.07 -6.08
N ARG A 106 -10.15 -6.00 -6.22
CA ARG A 106 -11.56 -5.78 -5.96
C ARG A 106 -12.05 -6.76 -4.90
N PRO A 107 -12.41 -6.29 -3.70
CA PRO A 107 -13.05 -7.14 -2.72
C PRO A 107 -14.40 -7.65 -3.27
N THR A 108 -14.54 -8.97 -3.45
CA THR A 108 -15.81 -9.58 -3.85
C THR A 108 -15.95 -10.95 -3.16
N PRO A 109 -17.12 -11.25 -2.56
CA PRO A 109 -17.37 -12.55 -1.96
C PRO A 109 -17.40 -13.71 -2.96
N GLU A 110 -17.68 -13.43 -4.23
CA GLU A 110 -17.95 -14.44 -5.26
C GLU A 110 -16.79 -14.66 -6.25
N SER A 111 -15.80 -13.77 -6.28
CA SER A 111 -14.68 -13.85 -7.22
C SER A 111 -13.46 -14.52 -6.57
N PHE A 112 -13.39 -15.84 -6.70
CA PHE A 112 -12.18 -16.57 -6.36
C PHE A 112 -11.22 -16.47 -7.52
N GLN A 113 -10.13 -15.83 -7.20
CA GLN A 113 -9.22 -15.29 -8.17
C GLN A 113 -7.99 -16.23 -8.31
N SER A 114 -7.86 -17.26 -7.46
CA SER A 114 -6.87 -18.34 -7.60
C SER A 114 -7.44 -19.69 -7.15
N HIS A 115 -7.78 -20.59 -8.08
CA HIS A 115 -8.11 -22.00 -7.78
C HIS A 115 -9.10 -22.23 -6.61
N GLY A 116 -10.10 -21.37 -6.42
CA GLY A 116 -11.06 -21.46 -5.30
C GLY A 116 -10.55 -20.95 -3.95
N HIS A 117 -9.35 -20.37 -3.91
CA HIS A 117 -8.81 -19.62 -2.78
C HIS A 117 -8.89 -18.12 -3.07
N GLN A 118 -9.31 -17.38 -2.05
CA GLN A 118 -9.38 -15.92 -2.06
C GLN A 118 -8.07 -15.39 -1.48
N ALA A 119 -7.36 -14.55 -2.23
CA ALA A 119 -6.23 -13.84 -1.68
C ALA A 119 -6.73 -12.89 -0.59
N ARG A 120 -5.92 -12.62 0.44
CA ARG A 120 -6.31 -11.68 1.50
C ARG A 120 -6.77 -10.34 0.90
N SER A 121 -6.06 -9.88 -0.14
CA SER A 121 -6.30 -8.68 -1.00
C SER A 121 -7.66 -8.62 -1.67
N GLU A 122 -8.41 -9.71 -1.68
CA GLU A 122 -9.72 -9.84 -2.31
C GLU A 122 -10.85 -9.89 -1.27
N THR A 123 -10.53 -9.74 0.02
CA THR A 123 -11.50 -9.75 1.13
C THR A 123 -11.77 -8.34 1.66
N MET A 124 -12.82 -8.21 2.47
CA MET A 124 -13.12 -7.00 3.26
C MET A 124 -12.43 -7.00 4.63
N GLN A 125 -11.54 -7.96 4.91
CA GLN A 125 -10.89 -8.09 6.21
C GLN A 125 -9.69 -7.14 6.33
N GLU A 126 -9.28 -6.88 7.56
CA GLU A 126 -8.08 -6.11 7.86
C GLU A 126 -6.82 -6.87 7.44
N PHE A 127 -5.80 -6.12 7.01
CA PHE A 127 -4.48 -6.65 6.68
C PHE A 127 -3.59 -6.50 7.90
N ASP A 128 -3.17 -7.63 8.46
CA ASP A 128 -2.08 -7.62 9.42
C ASP A 128 -0.84 -6.96 8.82
N TRP A 129 -0.01 -6.36 9.67
CA TRP A 129 1.29 -5.82 9.27
C TRP A 129 2.14 -6.90 8.59
N HIS A 130 2.62 -6.61 7.37
CA HIS A 130 3.42 -7.52 6.59
C HIS A 130 4.38 -6.76 5.66
N THR A 131 5.30 -7.49 5.05
CA THR A 131 6.04 -7.04 3.87
C THR A 131 5.69 -7.97 2.71
N ASN A 132 5.57 -7.41 1.50
CA ASN A 132 5.17 -8.20 0.34
C ASN A 132 6.24 -9.23 -0.02
N CYS A 133 5.79 -10.45 -0.36
CA CYS A 133 6.64 -11.55 -0.81
C CYS A 133 7.77 -11.92 0.17
N SER A 134 7.57 -11.75 1.49
CA SER A 134 8.61 -12.02 2.50
C SER A 134 9.10 -13.47 2.57
N TYR A 135 8.44 -14.38 1.85
CA TYR A 135 8.81 -15.79 1.72
C TYR A 135 9.77 -16.06 0.54
N GLU A 136 9.98 -15.09 -0.35
CA GLU A 136 10.88 -15.21 -1.49
C GLU A 136 12.34 -14.99 -1.06
N GLU A 137 13.29 -15.66 -1.74
CA GLU A 137 14.72 -15.45 -1.51
C GLU A 137 15.15 -14.02 -1.85
N SER A 138 14.57 -13.45 -2.91
CA SER A 138 14.82 -12.08 -3.36
C SER A 138 13.49 -11.33 -3.55
N PRO A 139 12.89 -10.80 -2.46
CA PRO A 139 11.60 -10.13 -2.53
C PRO A 139 11.66 -8.82 -3.35
N PRO A 140 10.54 -8.37 -3.95
CA PRO A 140 10.47 -7.10 -4.65
C PRO A 140 10.87 -5.92 -3.77
N ARG A 141 11.61 -4.99 -4.34
CA ARG A 141 12.07 -3.78 -3.65
C ARG A 141 10.96 -2.75 -3.46
N TYR A 142 10.01 -2.71 -4.40
CA TYR A 142 8.91 -1.76 -4.43
C TYR A 142 7.64 -2.46 -4.90
N PHE A 143 6.51 -1.92 -4.49
CA PHE A 143 5.20 -2.20 -5.07
C PHE A 143 4.50 -0.86 -5.32
N ALA A 144 3.48 -0.86 -6.17
CA ALA A 144 2.67 0.32 -6.44
C ALA A 144 1.18 -0.05 -6.39
N LEU A 145 0.37 0.89 -5.93
CA LEU A 145 -1.08 0.77 -5.86
C LEU A 145 -1.69 2.02 -6.47
N GLN A 146 -2.66 1.84 -7.36
CA GLN A 146 -3.48 2.91 -7.90
C GLN A 146 -4.90 2.81 -7.32
N VAL A 147 -5.41 3.92 -6.82
CA VAL A 147 -6.79 4.01 -6.35
C VAL A 147 -7.68 4.27 -7.55
N LEU A 148 -8.34 3.22 -8.06
CA LEU A 148 -9.35 3.36 -9.12
C LEU A 148 -10.68 3.88 -8.56
N GLN A 149 -11.07 3.37 -7.39
CA GLN A 149 -12.27 3.83 -6.68
C GLN A 149 -11.95 3.92 -5.19
N PRO A 150 -12.12 5.10 -4.56
CA PRO A 150 -11.92 5.23 -3.13
C PRO A 150 -13.03 4.50 -2.37
N ASP A 151 -12.69 3.96 -1.21
CA ASP A 151 -13.68 3.39 -0.30
C ASP A 151 -14.74 4.43 0.10
N ARG A 152 -15.99 3.97 0.26
CA ARG A 152 -17.15 4.80 0.64
C ARG A 152 -17.77 4.37 1.97
N CYS A 153 -17.18 3.39 2.64
CA CYS A 153 -17.77 2.69 3.79
C CYS A 153 -16.97 2.88 5.09
N GLY A 154 -15.91 3.70 5.09
CA GLY A 154 -15.11 3.96 6.28
C GLY A 154 -13.84 3.12 6.41
N GLY A 155 -13.53 2.29 5.41
CA GLY A 155 -12.37 1.41 5.34
C GLY A 155 -11.32 1.88 4.33
N GLY A 156 -10.60 0.92 3.73
CA GLY A 156 -9.67 1.17 2.62
C GLY A 156 -8.43 2.02 2.98
N THR A 157 -8.13 2.18 4.27
CA THR A 157 -6.97 2.96 4.71
C THR A 157 -5.69 2.13 4.55
N LEU A 158 -4.75 2.64 3.77
CA LEU A 158 -3.39 2.09 3.69
C LEU A 158 -2.53 2.67 4.83
N SER A 159 -2.08 1.80 5.72
CA SER A 159 -1.15 2.16 6.80
C SER A 159 0.27 1.72 6.43
N VAL A 160 1.24 2.61 6.61
CA VAL A 160 2.67 2.33 6.33
C VAL A 160 3.51 2.67 7.55
N LEU A 161 4.42 1.77 7.93
CA LEU A 161 5.31 1.95 9.06
C LEU A 161 6.78 1.95 8.61
N LYS A 162 7.51 3.03 8.90
CA LYS A 162 8.95 3.10 8.63
C LYS A 162 9.73 2.36 9.71
N VAL A 163 10.14 1.13 9.40
CA VAL A 163 10.83 0.22 10.34
C VAL A 163 12.04 0.88 11.02
N ASP A 164 12.88 1.62 10.29
CA ASP A 164 14.03 2.32 10.88
C ASP A 164 13.66 3.30 12.00
N ARG A 165 12.47 3.91 11.93
CA ARG A 165 11.98 4.78 13.00
C ARG A 165 11.56 3.96 14.20
N LEU A 166 10.85 2.86 13.97
CA LEU A 166 10.45 1.93 15.03
C LEU A 166 11.68 1.39 15.78
N LEU A 167 12.69 0.90 15.04
CA LEU A 167 13.90 0.32 15.63
C LEU A 167 14.64 1.30 16.56
N ARG A 168 14.63 2.60 16.24
CA ARG A 168 15.23 3.64 17.12
C ARG A 168 14.46 3.89 18.42
N LEU A 169 13.20 3.47 18.49
CA LEU A 169 12.38 3.58 19.69
C LEU A 169 12.45 2.32 20.57
N LEU A 170 13.01 1.24 20.05
CA LEU A 170 13.24 0.03 20.82
C LEU A 170 14.41 0.23 21.77
N SER A 171 14.31 -0.36 22.97
CA SER A 171 15.44 -0.41 23.89
C SER A 171 16.58 -1.21 23.26
N PRO A 172 17.86 -0.92 23.58
CA PRO A 172 19.01 -1.67 23.06
C PRO A 172 19.00 -3.17 23.36
N SER A 173 18.19 -3.63 24.32
CA SER A 173 18.06 -5.02 24.75
C SER A 173 16.82 -5.74 24.20
N ALA A 174 16.12 -5.13 23.24
CA ALA A 174 14.98 -5.74 22.54
C ALA A 174 15.44 -6.71 21.45
#